data_AF-A0A164PE80-F1
#
_entry.id   AF-A0A164PE80-F1
#
_cell.length_a   1.000
_cell.length_b   1.000
_cell.length_c   1.000
_cell.angle_alpha   90.00
_cell.angle_beta   90.00
_cell.angle_gamma   90.00
#
_symmetry.space_group_name_H-M   'P 1'
#
loop_
_entity.id
_entity.type
_entity.pdbx_description
1 polymer ?
#
loop_
_entity_poly.entity_id
_entity_poly.type
_entity_poly.pdbx_seq_one_letter_code
_entity_poly.pdbx_strand_id
1 'polypeptide(L)'
;MPVPTQAQVDIIARAGIEMVPAGPGRVTIAVDEAGAQALRNQGLEPTKKAPVYKSLPQQPKPPGAENTYYGGYHTASDLLDHARNVATKYPGIAQVHDFGKTWLATQGSGGHTMSVLCLTGSKTPPQATDQQKAAAKTSGDPAGCALSPTSTKPRFLLTVQIHARELATGELGWRWIDYLADGYGTDSTATSILDSTEIWVVPVTNPDGVDVVSSGGDQPKMQRKNVDNSQTPPTCDVVDGSGQGPGVDLNRNFTERWGGDSTDPCAETYQGPSGGSEPETQAVQQLYADLFPDQRPSGGGDVPDTATGLMIDLHSYGNYGIIPNGDTDTNTAELRALTTKIVPSGFVVGTDVETVGYSTTGSTMDQANGTLGVAALTIEIGPNDASDCGGFMPSYSCVDSTFWPEMKQAFTTAAQSAGAPYKQSVTHTAP
;
A
#
# COMPACT_ATOMS: atom_id res chain seq x y z
N MET A 1 -7.84 -7.86 -22.97
CA MET A 1 -7.43 -7.92 -24.39
C MET A 1 -6.36 -8.98 -24.59
N PRO A 2 -6.30 -9.68 -25.72
CA PRO A 2 -5.16 -10.54 -26.07
C PRO A 2 -3.90 -9.67 -26.23
N VAL A 3 -2.80 -10.05 -25.58
CA VAL A 3 -1.49 -9.40 -25.78
C VAL A 3 -0.40 -10.47 -25.68
N PRO A 4 0.17 -10.91 -26.81
CA PRO A 4 1.29 -11.83 -26.80
C PRO A 4 2.55 -11.33 -27.54
N THR A 5 2.60 -10.08 -28.02
CA THR A 5 3.81 -9.53 -28.67
C THR A 5 4.37 -8.33 -27.91
N GLN A 6 5.70 -8.24 -27.82
CA GLN A 6 6.39 -7.11 -27.17
C GLN A 6 5.99 -5.76 -27.78
N ALA A 7 5.82 -5.69 -29.10
CA ALA A 7 5.41 -4.46 -29.78
C ALA A 7 4.04 -3.94 -29.29
N GLN A 8 3.08 -4.82 -28.97
CA GLN A 8 1.79 -4.43 -28.42
C GLN A 8 1.89 -3.99 -26.97
N VAL A 9 2.74 -4.64 -26.17
CA VAL A 9 3.07 -4.21 -24.80
C VAL A 9 3.66 -2.80 -24.83
N ASP A 10 4.59 -2.52 -25.73
CA ASP A 10 5.22 -1.21 -25.86
C ASP A 10 4.23 -0.12 -26.30
N ILE A 11 3.20 -0.45 -27.09
CA ILE A 11 2.14 0.50 -27.45
C ILE A 11 1.34 0.90 -26.21
N ILE A 12 0.92 -0.08 -25.40
CA ILE A 12 0.13 0.16 -24.19
C ILE A 12 0.98 0.94 -23.16
N ALA A 13 2.25 0.57 -23.00
CA ALA A 13 3.19 1.26 -22.11
C ALA A 13 3.45 2.71 -22.54
N ARG A 14 3.66 2.98 -23.85
CA ARG A 14 3.78 4.36 -24.38
C ARG A 14 2.49 5.17 -24.22
N ALA A 15 1.34 4.52 -24.27
CA ALA A 15 0.07 5.15 -23.97
C ALA A 15 -0.14 5.34 -22.45
N GLY A 16 0.86 5.03 -21.62
CA GLY A 16 0.79 5.18 -20.17
C GLY A 16 -0.35 4.40 -19.55
N ILE A 17 -0.71 3.23 -20.08
CA ILE A 17 -1.83 2.44 -19.56
C ILE A 17 -1.27 1.27 -18.74
N GLU A 18 -1.73 1.15 -17.49
CA GLU A 18 -1.38 0.01 -16.64
C GLU A 18 -2.04 -1.29 -17.16
N MET A 19 -1.22 -2.35 -17.23
CA MET A 19 -1.64 -3.68 -17.68
C MET A 19 -1.68 -4.63 -16.49
N VAL A 20 -2.85 -5.22 -16.23
CA VAL A 20 -3.01 -6.23 -15.18
C VAL A 20 -3.17 -7.62 -15.82
N PRO A 21 -2.34 -8.63 -15.51
CA PRO A 21 -2.46 -9.96 -16.11
C PRO A 21 -3.85 -10.56 -15.94
N ALA A 22 -4.41 -11.08 -17.03
CA ALA A 22 -5.78 -11.63 -17.09
C ALA A 22 -5.78 -13.07 -17.61
N GLY A 23 -4.76 -13.84 -17.26
CA GLY A 23 -4.50 -15.20 -17.75
C GLY A 23 -3.54 -15.24 -18.95
N PRO A 24 -3.22 -16.45 -19.48
CA PRO A 24 -2.21 -16.63 -20.51
C PRO A 24 -2.43 -15.75 -21.74
N GLY A 25 -1.45 -14.89 -22.05
CA GLY A 25 -1.46 -14.01 -23.22
C GLY A 25 -2.55 -12.94 -23.20
N ARG A 26 -3.05 -12.55 -22.02
CA ARG A 26 -4.10 -11.55 -21.86
C ARG A 26 -3.80 -10.58 -20.74
N VAL A 27 -4.21 -9.34 -20.95
CA VAL A 27 -4.18 -8.27 -19.92
C VAL A 27 -5.54 -7.60 -19.81
N THR A 28 -5.83 -7.07 -18.63
CA THR A 28 -6.88 -6.07 -18.37
C THR A 28 -6.22 -4.70 -18.38
N ILE A 29 -6.90 -3.72 -18.97
CA ILE A 29 -6.52 -2.31 -18.96
C ILE A 29 -7.74 -1.48 -18.56
N ALA A 30 -7.51 -0.30 -17.98
CA ALA A 30 -8.55 0.69 -17.72
C ALA A 30 -8.38 1.87 -18.66
N VAL A 31 -9.38 2.12 -19.50
CA VAL A 31 -9.44 3.24 -20.45
C VAL A 31 -10.90 3.61 -20.70
N ASP A 32 -11.16 4.85 -21.08
CA ASP A 32 -12.44 5.23 -21.67
C ASP A 32 -12.58 4.74 -23.14
N GLU A 33 -13.69 5.10 -23.80
CA GLU A 33 -13.92 4.68 -25.18
C GLU A 33 -12.96 5.36 -26.17
N ALA A 34 -12.52 6.59 -25.89
CA ALA A 34 -11.55 7.29 -26.74
C ALA A 34 -10.18 6.61 -26.69
N GLY A 35 -9.69 6.26 -25.50
CA GLY A 35 -8.47 5.49 -25.30
C GLY A 35 -8.57 4.08 -25.90
N ALA A 36 -9.70 3.40 -25.73
CA ALA A 36 -9.95 2.12 -26.40
C ALA A 36 -9.89 2.26 -27.94
N GLN A 37 -10.46 3.33 -28.51
CA GLN A 37 -10.38 3.60 -29.93
C GLN A 37 -8.96 3.95 -30.39
N ALA A 38 -8.19 4.70 -29.59
CA ALA A 38 -6.79 5.01 -29.88
C ALA A 38 -5.93 3.74 -29.94
N LEU A 39 -6.16 2.78 -29.04
CA LEU A 39 -5.52 1.47 -29.09
C LEU A 39 -5.94 0.65 -30.32
N ARG A 40 -7.22 0.68 -30.70
CA ARG A 40 -7.72 0.05 -31.94
C ARG A 40 -7.06 0.62 -33.18
N ASN A 41 -6.89 1.93 -33.25
CA ASN A 41 -6.19 2.60 -34.36
C ASN A 41 -4.72 2.19 -34.47
N GLN A 42 -4.10 1.70 -33.38
CA GLN A 42 -2.74 1.17 -33.35
C GLN A 42 -2.67 -0.35 -33.53
N GLY A 43 -3.78 -1.01 -33.88
CA GLY A 43 -3.82 -2.45 -34.18
C GLY A 43 -3.99 -3.37 -32.97
N LEU A 44 -4.46 -2.82 -31.84
CA LEU A 44 -4.85 -3.61 -30.68
C LEU A 44 -6.37 -3.86 -30.65
N GLU A 45 -6.80 -4.95 -30.03
CA GLU A 45 -8.22 -5.35 -30.02
C GLU A 45 -8.79 -5.40 -28.58
N PRO A 46 -8.97 -4.24 -27.90
CA PRO A 46 -9.59 -4.20 -26.59
C PRO A 46 -11.08 -4.52 -26.65
N THR A 47 -11.51 -5.51 -25.85
CA THR A 47 -12.92 -5.85 -25.64
C THR A 47 -13.38 -5.38 -24.25
N LYS A 48 -14.56 -4.76 -24.16
CA LYS A 48 -15.12 -4.31 -22.88
C LYS A 48 -15.33 -5.50 -21.94
N LYS A 49 -14.73 -5.42 -20.76
CA LYS A 49 -14.87 -6.42 -19.69
C LYS A 49 -15.97 -6.02 -18.69
N ALA A 50 -15.88 -4.82 -18.14
CA ALA A 50 -16.80 -4.25 -17.16
C ALA A 50 -16.64 -2.71 -17.16
N PRO A 51 -17.61 -1.94 -16.63
CA PRO A 51 -17.35 -0.54 -16.30
C PRO A 51 -16.32 -0.43 -15.16
N VAL A 52 -15.53 0.65 -15.18
CA VAL A 52 -14.62 1.00 -14.08
C VAL A 52 -15.43 1.28 -12.82
N TYR A 53 -16.41 2.18 -12.93
CA TYR A 53 -17.30 2.55 -11.84
C TYR A 53 -18.44 1.53 -11.66
N LYS A 54 -18.77 1.23 -10.40
CA LYS A 54 -19.87 0.36 -9.97
C LYS A 54 -21.10 1.19 -9.63
N SER A 55 -22.23 0.49 -9.48
CA SER A 55 -23.48 1.15 -9.09
C SER A 55 -23.39 1.62 -7.65
N LEU A 56 -23.65 2.91 -7.42
CA LEU A 56 -23.68 3.47 -6.09
C LEU A 56 -25.04 3.24 -5.40
N PRO A 57 -25.07 3.04 -4.07
CA PRO A 57 -26.31 3.01 -3.33
C PRO A 57 -27.08 4.32 -3.52
N GLN A 58 -28.38 4.26 -3.76
CA GLN A 58 -29.23 5.47 -3.87
C GLN A 58 -29.55 6.14 -2.51
N GLN A 59 -28.85 5.76 -1.44
CA GLN A 59 -29.12 6.24 -0.09
C GLN A 59 -28.37 7.56 0.16
N PRO A 60 -29.00 8.54 0.85
CA PRO A 60 -28.30 9.74 1.27
C PRO A 60 -27.13 9.39 2.19
N LYS A 61 -26.05 10.18 2.12
CA LYS A 61 -24.90 10.04 3.02
C LYS A 61 -25.38 10.08 4.48
N PRO A 62 -24.96 9.14 5.34
CA PRO A 62 -25.27 9.20 6.76
C PRO A 62 -24.65 10.46 7.39
N PRO A 63 -25.22 11.00 8.49
CA PRO A 63 -24.61 12.09 9.24
C PRO A 63 -23.18 11.70 9.69
N GLY A 64 -22.21 12.58 9.50
CA GLY A 64 -20.78 12.29 9.79
C GLY A 64 -20.00 11.73 8.60
N ALA A 65 -20.62 11.51 7.44
CA ALA A 65 -19.95 11.08 6.20
C ALA A 65 -19.80 12.22 5.18
N GLU A 66 -19.83 13.48 5.63
CA GLU A 66 -19.80 14.66 4.77
C GLU A 66 -18.55 14.67 3.87
N ASN A 67 -17.42 14.20 4.39
CA ASN A 67 -16.11 14.16 3.75
C ASN A 67 -15.81 12.84 3.00
N THR A 68 -16.82 12.00 2.75
CA THR A 68 -16.67 10.77 1.95
C THR A 68 -16.94 11.00 0.46
N TYR A 69 -16.52 10.07 -0.39
CA TYR A 69 -16.81 10.03 -1.82
C TYR A 69 -17.13 8.59 -2.29
N TYR A 70 -17.69 8.47 -3.49
CA TYR A 70 -17.92 7.18 -4.16
C TYR A 70 -18.53 6.09 -3.27
N GLY A 71 -19.66 6.41 -2.63
CA GLY A 71 -20.41 5.47 -1.80
C GLY A 71 -19.92 5.27 -0.37
N GLY A 72 -18.81 5.89 0.04
CA GLY A 72 -18.37 5.90 1.44
C GLY A 72 -16.86 5.97 1.70
N TYR A 73 -16.03 6.04 0.65
CA TYR A 73 -14.58 6.15 0.80
C TYR A 73 -14.18 7.49 1.42
N HIS A 74 -13.24 7.49 2.35
CA HIS A 74 -12.74 8.66 3.05
C HIS A 74 -11.70 9.42 2.22
N THR A 75 -11.74 10.75 2.31
CA THR A 75 -10.71 11.63 1.73
C THR A 75 -9.35 11.46 2.43
N ALA A 76 -8.28 11.96 1.81
CA ALA A 76 -6.96 11.96 2.42
C ALA A 76 -6.94 12.67 3.78
N SER A 77 -7.61 13.82 3.89
CA SER A 77 -7.74 14.56 5.15
C SER A 77 -8.42 13.72 6.23
N ASP A 78 -9.52 13.04 5.92
CA ASP A 78 -10.20 12.18 6.89
C ASP A 78 -9.30 11.02 7.35
N LEU A 79 -8.59 10.36 6.44
CA LEU A 79 -7.66 9.27 6.78
C LEU A 79 -6.56 9.74 7.74
N LEU A 80 -5.99 10.93 7.49
CA LEU A 80 -4.97 11.55 8.37
C LEU A 80 -5.56 11.99 9.71
N ASP A 81 -6.72 12.63 9.69
CA ASP A 81 -7.39 13.13 10.90
C ASP A 81 -7.87 11.98 11.78
N HIS A 82 -8.30 10.86 11.20
CA HIS A 82 -8.65 9.66 11.92
C HIS A 82 -7.49 9.13 12.76
N ALA A 83 -6.30 8.99 12.17
CA ALA A 83 -5.11 8.58 12.90
C ALA A 83 -4.81 9.51 14.09
N ARG A 84 -4.90 10.83 13.90
CA ARG A 84 -4.70 11.84 14.96
C ARG A 84 -5.79 11.77 16.04
N ASN A 85 -7.04 11.56 15.64
CA ASN A 85 -8.17 11.42 16.54
C ASN A 85 -8.06 10.15 17.39
N VAL A 86 -7.61 9.04 16.82
CA VAL A 86 -7.35 7.78 17.55
C VAL A 86 -6.25 7.97 18.59
N ALA A 87 -5.13 8.60 18.25
CA ALA A 87 -4.08 8.90 19.23
C ALA A 87 -4.54 9.85 20.34
N THR A 88 -5.39 10.83 20.00
CA THR A 88 -5.98 11.74 20.99
C THR A 88 -6.96 11.01 21.92
N LYS A 89 -7.75 10.09 21.38
CA LYS A 89 -8.75 9.30 22.13
C LYS A 89 -8.07 8.24 23.01
N TYR A 90 -6.97 7.66 22.55
CA TYR A 90 -6.30 6.52 23.17
C TYR A 90 -4.79 6.74 23.41
N PRO A 91 -4.40 7.80 24.15
CA PRO A 91 -3.00 8.19 24.32
C PRO A 91 -2.16 7.13 25.06
N GLY A 92 -2.78 6.22 25.80
CA GLY A 92 -2.06 5.16 26.51
C GLY A 92 -1.57 4.02 25.61
N ILE A 93 -2.02 3.97 24.34
CA ILE A 93 -1.66 2.92 23.38
C ILE A 93 -1.28 3.45 21.99
N ALA A 94 -1.54 4.73 21.70
CA ALA A 94 -1.41 5.28 20.37
C ALA A 94 -0.63 6.60 20.36
N GLN A 95 0.21 6.78 19.35
CA GLN A 95 0.97 8.01 19.12
C GLN A 95 1.12 8.27 17.61
N VAL A 96 0.91 9.51 17.19
CA VAL A 96 1.15 9.94 15.80
C VAL A 96 2.48 10.69 15.71
N HIS A 97 3.19 10.47 14.61
CA HIS A 97 4.37 11.23 14.23
C HIS A 97 4.19 11.80 12.83
N ASP A 98 4.43 13.10 12.66
CA ASP A 98 4.59 13.69 11.33
C ASP A 98 5.98 13.31 10.81
N PHE A 99 6.07 12.80 9.58
CA PHE A 99 7.34 12.30 9.01
C PHE A 99 7.72 12.94 7.67
N GLY A 100 6.88 13.82 7.12
CA GLY A 100 7.16 14.51 5.88
C GLY A 100 6.04 15.42 5.40
N LYS A 101 6.27 16.07 4.27
CA LYS A 101 5.29 16.90 3.57
C LYS A 101 5.13 16.40 2.14
N THR A 102 3.93 16.51 1.60
CA THR A 102 3.70 16.27 0.17
C THR A 102 4.28 17.37 -0.69
N TRP A 103 4.38 17.11 -1.99
CA TRP A 103 4.87 18.06 -2.96
C TRP A 103 4.15 19.40 -2.88
N LEU A 104 2.81 19.46 -2.91
CA LEU A 104 2.09 20.74 -2.81
C LEU A 104 2.42 21.50 -1.51
N ALA A 105 2.58 20.78 -0.41
CA ALA A 105 2.93 21.36 0.88
C ALA A 105 4.37 21.89 0.91
N THR A 106 5.30 21.25 0.20
CA THR A 106 6.66 21.80 0.00
C THR A 106 6.67 23.05 -0.88
N GLN A 107 5.73 23.13 -1.85
CA GLN A 107 5.58 24.30 -2.72
C GLN A 107 4.75 25.43 -2.09
N GLY A 108 4.23 25.26 -0.86
CA GLY A 108 3.34 26.24 -0.22
C GLY A 108 2.01 26.45 -0.95
N SER A 109 1.55 25.45 -1.70
CA SER A 109 0.39 25.51 -2.61
C SER A 109 -0.77 24.62 -2.15
N GLY A 110 -0.95 24.47 -0.82
CA GLY A 110 -1.87 23.50 -0.23
C GLY A 110 -1.13 22.21 0.15
N GLY A 111 -1.78 21.06 0.01
CA GLY A 111 -1.22 19.75 0.32
C GLY A 111 -1.25 19.37 1.80
N HIS A 112 -0.49 18.33 2.16
CA HIS A 112 -0.60 17.67 3.45
C HIS A 112 0.75 17.50 4.15
N THR A 113 0.71 17.49 5.48
CA THR A 113 1.76 16.86 6.30
C THR A 113 1.42 15.38 6.43
N MET A 114 2.33 14.53 5.97
CA MET A 114 2.19 13.08 6.10
C MET A 114 2.53 12.65 7.52
N SER A 115 1.74 11.70 8.03
CA SER A 115 1.89 11.21 9.40
C SER A 115 1.79 9.69 9.46
N VAL A 116 2.44 9.09 10.44
CA VAL A 116 2.35 7.65 10.75
C VAL A 116 1.75 7.50 12.15
N LEU A 117 0.79 6.60 12.30
CA LEU A 117 0.25 6.20 13.60
C LEU A 117 0.99 4.96 14.09
N CYS A 118 1.47 5.01 15.33
CA CYS A 118 1.89 3.82 16.06
C CYS A 118 0.81 3.41 17.07
N LEU A 119 0.49 2.12 17.11
CA LEU A 119 -0.30 1.47 18.16
C LEU A 119 0.54 0.37 18.83
N THR A 120 0.53 0.34 20.16
CA THR A 120 1.20 -0.69 20.98
C THR A 120 0.49 -0.82 22.32
N GLY A 121 0.81 -1.86 23.08
CA GLY A 121 0.25 -2.07 24.41
C GLY A 121 0.60 -0.92 25.36
N SER A 122 -0.19 -0.77 26.42
CA SER A 122 0.05 0.26 27.44
C SER A 122 1.19 -0.14 28.38
N LYS A 123 1.71 0.81 29.17
CA LYS A 123 2.74 0.56 30.21
C LYS A 123 2.21 -0.19 31.44
N THR A 124 1.10 -0.91 31.32
CA THR A 124 0.57 -1.76 32.39
C THR A 124 1.54 -2.89 32.77
N PRO A 125 1.54 -3.36 34.03
CA PRO A 125 2.34 -4.53 34.43
C PRO A 125 2.03 -5.77 33.58
N PRO A 126 2.99 -6.70 33.39
CA PRO A 126 2.78 -7.91 32.58
C PRO A 126 1.57 -8.77 33.01
N GLN A 127 1.18 -8.72 34.29
CA GLN A 127 0.05 -9.47 34.85
C GLN A 127 -1.27 -8.67 34.87
N ALA A 128 -1.32 -7.50 34.22
CA ALA A 128 -2.54 -6.70 34.16
C ALA A 128 -3.67 -7.46 33.47
N THR A 129 -4.85 -7.41 34.09
CA THR A 129 -6.09 -7.94 33.52
C THR A 129 -6.52 -7.14 32.29
N ASP A 130 -7.32 -7.74 31.43
CA ASP A 130 -7.86 -7.06 30.24
C ASP A 130 -8.66 -5.80 30.61
N GLN A 131 -9.37 -5.80 31.74
CA GLN A 131 -10.05 -4.60 32.25
C GLN A 131 -9.07 -3.48 32.61
N GLN A 132 -7.92 -3.80 33.19
CA GLN A 132 -6.88 -2.82 33.51
C GLN A 132 -6.24 -2.27 32.23
N LYS A 133 -6.00 -3.11 31.22
CA LYS A 133 -5.49 -2.70 29.90
C LYS A 133 -6.49 -1.81 29.16
N ALA A 134 -7.78 -2.18 29.16
CA ALA A 134 -8.86 -1.40 28.58
C ALA A 134 -9.01 -0.02 29.25
N ALA A 135 -8.77 0.07 30.56
CA ALA A 135 -8.75 1.36 31.27
C ALA A 135 -7.49 2.17 30.94
N ALA A 136 -6.34 1.51 30.78
CA ALA A 136 -5.06 2.18 30.52
C ALA A 136 -5.01 2.82 29.13
N LYS A 137 -5.77 2.35 28.13
CA LYS A 137 -5.70 2.91 26.78
C LYS A 137 -6.04 4.39 26.68
N THR A 138 -6.88 4.92 27.58
CA THR A 138 -7.30 6.33 27.58
C THR A 138 -6.39 7.25 28.40
N SER A 139 -5.26 6.78 28.94
CA SER A 139 -4.39 7.59 29.80
C SER A 139 -2.93 7.13 29.80
N GLY A 140 -1.99 8.06 29.92
CA GLY A 140 -0.55 7.75 29.93
C GLY A 140 0.04 7.73 28.51
N ASP A 141 1.17 7.04 28.35
CA ASP A 141 1.84 6.89 27.05
C ASP A 141 1.92 5.42 26.63
N PRO A 142 2.00 5.13 25.31
CA PRO A 142 2.27 3.79 24.79
C PRO A 142 3.57 3.18 25.36
N ALA A 143 3.59 1.85 25.49
CA ALA A 143 4.81 1.08 25.77
C ALA A 143 5.58 0.79 24.46
N GLY A 144 6.07 1.84 23.82
CA GLY A 144 6.77 1.79 22.53
C GLY A 144 6.61 3.09 21.75
N CYS A 145 6.51 2.99 20.43
CA CYS A 145 6.21 4.11 19.52
C CYS A 145 7.28 5.19 19.38
N ALA A 146 8.52 4.93 19.80
CA ALA A 146 9.64 5.81 19.47
C ALA A 146 10.07 5.64 18.02
N LEU A 147 10.24 6.74 17.28
CA LEU A 147 10.96 6.75 15.99
C LEU A 147 12.45 6.56 16.25
N SER A 148 12.84 5.29 16.36
CA SER A 148 14.19 4.81 16.61
C SER A 148 14.29 3.40 16.05
N PRO A 149 15.31 3.03 15.26
CA PRO A 149 15.44 1.69 14.69
C PRO A 149 15.64 0.60 15.75
N THR A 150 15.85 0.99 17.01
CA THR A 150 15.92 0.06 18.14
C THR A 150 14.60 0.06 18.91
N SER A 151 13.94 -1.10 18.97
CA SER A 151 12.80 -1.37 19.85
C SER A 151 12.93 -2.76 20.47
N THR A 152 12.34 -2.94 21.65
CA THR A 152 12.23 -4.25 22.31
C THR A 152 11.12 -5.12 21.73
N LYS A 153 10.16 -4.52 21.02
CA LYS A 153 9.10 -5.23 20.31
C LYS A 153 9.42 -5.24 18.81
N PRO A 154 9.13 -6.34 18.09
CA PRO A 154 9.10 -6.30 16.64
C PRO A 154 8.07 -5.29 16.13
N ARG A 155 8.26 -4.86 14.88
CA ARG A 155 7.43 -3.85 14.23
C ARG A 155 6.71 -4.41 13.02
N PHE A 156 5.43 -4.09 12.88
CA PHE A 156 4.71 -4.29 11.62
C PHE A 156 4.29 -2.92 11.09
N LEU A 157 4.82 -2.53 9.93
CA LEU A 157 4.42 -1.33 9.20
C LEU A 157 3.45 -1.69 8.08
N LEU A 158 2.29 -1.02 8.05
CA LEU A 158 1.33 -1.04 6.95
C LEU A 158 1.34 0.33 6.25
N THR A 159 1.63 0.35 4.96
CA THR A 159 1.45 1.52 4.09
C THR A 159 0.29 1.26 3.14
N VAL A 160 -0.51 2.30 2.87
CA VAL A 160 -1.70 2.21 2.01
C VAL A 160 -1.80 3.44 1.11
N GLN A 161 -2.51 3.32 -0.02
CA GLN A 161 -2.76 4.40 -0.99
C GLN A 161 -1.49 5.16 -1.42
N ILE A 162 -0.40 4.45 -1.70
CA ILE A 162 0.74 5.07 -2.42
C ILE A 162 0.34 5.39 -3.87
N HIS A 163 -0.49 4.54 -4.49
CA HIS A 163 -1.25 4.90 -5.69
C HIS A 163 -2.63 5.43 -5.29
N ALA A 164 -2.96 6.64 -5.74
CA ALA A 164 -4.15 7.33 -5.24
C ALA A 164 -5.48 6.67 -5.65
N ARG A 165 -5.53 6.04 -6.84
CA ARG A 165 -6.74 5.38 -7.36
C ARG A 165 -7.08 4.04 -6.70
N GLU A 166 -6.32 3.58 -5.71
CA GLU A 166 -6.49 2.28 -5.06
C GLU A 166 -7.31 2.43 -3.77
N LEU A 167 -8.56 2.89 -3.94
CA LEU A 167 -9.43 3.43 -2.88
C LEU A 167 -9.53 2.52 -1.65
N ALA A 168 -9.77 1.22 -1.87
CA ALA A 168 -10.03 0.26 -0.81
C ALA A 168 -8.87 0.09 0.18
N THR A 169 -7.64 0.37 -0.23
CA THR A 169 -6.46 0.20 0.62
C THR A 169 -6.48 1.16 1.82
N GLY A 170 -6.92 2.41 1.62
CA GLY A 170 -7.04 3.43 2.68
C GLY A 170 -8.05 3.03 3.75
N GLU A 171 -9.22 2.53 3.33
CA GLU A 171 -10.26 2.03 4.25
C GLU A 171 -9.79 0.84 5.07
N LEU A 172 -8.94 -0.02 4.52
CA LEU A 172 -8.40 -1.15 5.26
C LEU A 172 -7.36 -0.72 6.29
N GLY A 173 -6.57 0.30 5.99
CA GLY A 173 -5.74 0.99 6.98
C GLY A 173 -6.59 1.54 8.12
N TRP A 174 -7.69 2.24 7.81
CA TRP A 174 -8.66 2.74 8.79
C TRP A 174 -9.24 1.61 9.65
N ARG A 175 -9.79 0.56 9.04
CA ARG A 175 -10.39 -0.58 9.75
C ARG A 175 -9.38 -1.29 10.66
N TRP A 176 -8.12 -1.39 10.23
CA TRP A 176 -7.05 -1.97 11.03
C TRP A 176 -6.75 -1.15 12.29
N ILE A 177 -6.69 0.18 12.15
CA ILE A 177 -6.53 1.10 13.27
C ILE A 177 -7.68 0.95 14.26
N ASP A 178 -8.94 1.01 13.79
CA ASP A 178 -10.14 0.88 14.64
C ASP A 178 -10.15 -0.45 15.40
N TYR A 179 -9.89 -1.56 14.71
CA TYR A 179 -9.90 -2.89 15.33
C TYR A 179 -8.90 -3.00 16.49
N LEU A 180 -7.68 -2.50 16.31
CA LEU A 180 -6.65 -2.55 17.34
C LEU A 180 -6.95 -1.60 18.50
N ALA A 181 -7.31 -0.36 18.19
CA ALA A 181 -7.52 0.69 19.17
C ALA A 181 -8.76 0.43 20.04
N ASP A 182 -9.87 0.03 19.43
CA ASP A 182 -11.09 -0.30 20.15
C ASP A 182 -10.97 -1.66 20.86
N GLY A 183 -10.28 -2.62 20.24
CA GLY A 183 -10.11 -3.98 20.74
C GLY A 183 -9.14 -4.14 21.92
N TYR A 184 -8.22 -3.20 22.18
CA TYR A 184 -7.26 -3.37 23.28
C TYR A 184 -7.94 -3.51 24.65
N GLY A 185 -7.67 -4.63 25.33
CA GLY A 185 -8.29 -5.01 26.60
C GLY A 185 -9.71 -5.57 26.51
N THR A 186 -10.23 -5.83 25.30
CA THR A 186 -11.58 -6.42 25.10
C THR A 186 -11.62 -7.52 24.04
N ASP A 187 -10.81 -7.41 22.99
CA ASP A 187 -10.52 -8.47 22.03
C ASP A 187 -9.15 -9.06 22.35
N SER A 188 -9.11 -10.38 22.59
CA SER A 188 -7.88 -11.07 23.02
C SER A 188 -6.79 -11.09 21.95
N THR A 189 -7.17 -11.06 20.66
CA THR A 189 -6.23 -11.07 19.55
C THR A 189 -5.63 -9.68 19.37
N ALA A 190 -6.45 -8.63 19.33
CA ALA A 190 -5.97 -7.25 19.30
C ALA A 190 -5.05 -6.94 20.51
N THR A 191 -5.45 -7.39 21.70
CA THR A 191 -4.67 -7.23 22.93
C THR A 191 -3.32 -7.94 22.82
N SER A 192 -3.31 -9.20 22.39
CA SER A 192 -2.07 -9.96 22.23
C SER A 192 -1.13 -9.32 21.20
N ILE A 193 -1.66 -8.80 20.09
CA ILE A 193 -0.87 -8.14 19.05
C ILE A 193 -0.19 -6.90 19.63
N LEU A 194 -0.93 -6.00 20.26
CA LEU A 194 -0.37 -4.75 20.79
C LEU A 194 0.60 -5.00 21.95
N ASP A 195 0.36 -6.03 22.77
CA ASP A 195 1.28 -6.40 23.83
C ASP A 195 2.62 -6.91 23.30
N SER A 196 2.64 -7.62 22.16
CA SER A 196 3.87 -8.21 21.59
C SER A 196 4.55 -7.41 20.49
N THR A 197 3.80 -6.60 19.75
CA THR A 197 4.24 -5.99 18.48
C THR A 197 3.86 -4.51 18.44
N GLU A 198 4.76 -3.66 17.98
CA GLU A 198 4.43 -2.28 17.61
C GLU A 198 3.83 -2.26 16.21
N ILE A 199 2.62 -1.76 16.08
CA ILE A 199 1.92 -1.65 14.80
C ILE A 199 2.01 -0.21 14.32
N TRP A 200 2.57 -0.02 13.13
CA TRP A 200 2.72 1.28 12.49
C TRP A 200 1.84 1.31 11.24
N VAL A 201 1.08 2.39 11.06
CA VAL A 201 0.20 2.56 9.90
C VAL A 201 0.42 3.95 9.33
N VAL A 202 0.84 4.03 8.07
CA VAL A 202 0.73 5.26 7.28
C VAL A 202 -0.67 5.24 6.68
N PRO A 203 -1.61 6.10 7.14
CA PRO A 203 -3.02 6.02 6.75
C PRO A 203 -3.26 6.41 5.30
N VAL A 204 -2.34 7.18 4.69
CA VAL A 204 -2.30 7.51 3.27
C VAL A 204 -0.89 7.97 2.90
N THR A 205 -0.27 7.29 1.93
CA THR A 205 1.11 7.60 1.49
C THR A 205 1.14 8.69 0.42
N ASN A 206 0.09 8.83 -0.40
CA ASN A 206 -0.02 9.84 -1.46
C ASN A 206 -1.28 10.74 -1.30
N PRO A 207 -1.33 11.59 -0.26
CA PRO A 207 -2.56 12.31 0.04
C PRO A 207 -2.91 13.39 -1.01
N ASP A 208 -1.92 14.04 -1.65
CA ASP A 208 -2.17 14.99 -2.75
C ASP A 208 -2.83 14.29 -3.96
N GLY A 209 -2.37 13.09 -4.32
CA GLY A 209 -3.00 12.31 -5.39
C GLY A 209 -4.41 11.88 -5.03
N VAL A 210 -4.66 11.49 -3.78
CA VAL A 210 -5.99 11.09 -3.29
C VAL A 210 -6.97 12.28 -3.28
N ASP A 211 -6.51 13.51 -3.04
CA ASP A 211 -7.34 14.71 -3.23
C ASP A 211 -7.78 14.86 -4.70
N VAL A 212 -6.90 14.58 -5.66
CA VAL A 212 -7.27 14.58 -7.09
C VAL A 212 -8.33 13.51 -7.35
N VAL A 213 -8.15 12.28 -6.86
CA VAL A 213 -9.12 11.19 -7.01
C VAL A 213 -10.48 11.57 -6.43
N SER A 214 -10.52 11.99 -5.16
CA SER A 214 -11.74 12.32 -4.42
C SER A 214 -12.46 13.56 -4.95
N SER A 215 -11.76 14.47 -5.64
CA SER A 215 -12.39 15.62 -6.32
C SER A 215 -13.41 15.23 -7.40
N GLY A 216 -13.38 13.98 -7.87
CA GLY A 216 -14.38 13.42 -8.79
C GLY A 216 -15.71 13.02 -8.13
N GLY A 217 -15.79 13.02 -6.79
CA GLY A 217 -17.00 12.66 -6.05
C GLY A 217 -17.47 11.23 -6.34
N ASP A 218 -18.68 11.10 -6.87
CA ASP A 218 -19.28 9.80 -7.25
C ASP A 218 -18.73 9.22 -8.56
N GLN A 219 -17.82 9.93 -9.23
CA GLN A 219 -17.02 9.44 -10.36
C GLN A 219 -15.55 9.80 -10.10
N PRO A 220 -14.86 9.09 -9.19
CA PRO A 220 -13.48 9.41 -8.82
C PRO A 220 -12.56 9.47 -10.03
N LYS A 221 -11.59 10.38 -9.99
CA LYS A 221 -10.55 10.42 -11.04
C LYS A 221 -9.63 9.20 -10.91
N MET A 222 -8.96 8.84 -12.00
CA MET A 222 -8.09 7.65 -12.06
C MET A 222 -6.63 7.93 -11.72
N GLN A 223 -6.33 9.08 -11.10
CA GLN A 223 -4.97 9.51 -10.75
C GLN A 223 -4.25 8.42 -9.95
N ARG A 224 -3.10 7.98 -10.45
CA ARG A 224 -2.22 7.02 -9.76
C ARG A 224 -1.11 7.72 -9.00
N LYS A 225 -0.37 8.58 -9.71
CA LYS A 225 0.86 9.25 -9.28
C LYS A 225 0.61 10.30 -8.19
N ASN A 226 1.68 10.88 -7.65
CA ASN A 226 1.56 12.13 -6.89
C ASN A 226 1.15 13.29 -7.84
N VAL A 227 1.33 14.54 -7.43
CA VAL A 227 0.95 15.71 -8.22
C VAL A 227 2.12 16.61 -8.64
N ASP A 228 3.37 16.13 -8.52
CA ASP A 228 4.54 16.88 -9.00
C ASP A 228 4.48 17.05 -10.52
N ASN A 229 4.16 18.27 -10.94
CA ASN A 229 4.04 18.62 -12.35
C ASN A 229 5.27 19.35 -12.90
N SER A 230 6.37 19.42 -12.14
CA SER A 230 7.58 20.19 -12.50
C SER A 230 8.22 19.72 -13.81
N GLN A 231 8.11 18.43 -14.11
CA GLN A 231 8.63 17.82 -15.33
C GLN A 231 7.54 17.45 -16.35
N THR A 232 6.27 17.75 -16.06
CA THR A 232 5.16 17.36 -16.94
C THR A 232 5.00 18.38 -18.08
N PRO A 233 5.27 18.00 -19.34
CA PRO A 233 5.08 18.90 -20.46
C PRO A 233 3.58 19.18 -20.72
N PRO A 234 3.23 20.32 -21.35
CA PRO A 234 1.85 20.63 -21.73
C PRO A 234 1.21 19.62 -22.70
N THR A 235 2.03 18.79 -23.34
CA THR A 235 1.63 17.76 -24.30
C THR A 235 1.23 16.44 -23.66
N CYS A 236 1.30 16.30 -22.33
CA CYS A 236 0.72 15.15 -21.66
C CYS A 236 -0.81 15.25 -21.75
N ASP A 237 -1.36 14.74 -22.83
CA ASP A 237 -2.80 14.60 -23.00
C ASP A 237 -3.32 13.62 -21.95
N VAL A 238 -4.17 14.10 -21.06
CA VAL A 238 -4.88 13.26 -20.08
C VAL A 238 -5.90 12.43 -20.86
N VAL A 239 -5.64 11.14 -21.00
CA VAL A 239 -6.67 10.20 -21.45
C VAL A 239 -7.58 9.92 -20.26
N ASP A 240 -8.82 10.39 -20.31
CA ASP A 240 -9.78 10.17 -19.24
C ASP A 240 -9.92 8.66 -18.95
N GLY A 241 -9.79 8.30 -17.69
CA GLY A 241 -9.89 6.91 -17.26
C GLY A 241 -8.60 6.06 -17.37
N SER A 242 -7.52 6.56 -17.99
CA SER A 242 -6.23 5.84 -18.05
C SER A 242 -5.34 6.06 -16.82
N GLY A 243 -5.65 7.11 -16.05
CA GLY A 243 -4.84 7.60 -14.94
C GLY A 243 -3.78 8.60 -15.33
N GLN A 244 -3.47 8.73 -16.63
CA GLN A 244 -2.45 9.63 -17.15
C GLN A 244 -2.69 11.07 -16.66
N GLY A 245 -1.70 11.61 -15.96
CA GLY A 245 -1.72 12.97 -15.45
C GLY A 245 -0.32 13.41 -15.02
N PRO A 246 -0.17 14.69 -14.61
CA PRO A 246 1.04 15.14 -13.95
C PRO A 246 1.37 14.29 -12.71
N GLY A 247 2.64 14.28 -12.33
CA GLY A 247 3.12 13.51 -11.18
C GLY A 247 4.19 12.49 -11.54
N VAL A 248 4.75 11.92 -10.48
CA VAL A 248 5.71 10.83 -10.46
C VAL A 248 5.05 9.62 -9.77
N ASP A 249 5.30 8.43 -10.30
CA ASP A 249 4.92 7.19 -9.62
C ASP A 249 5.84 7.00 -8.42
N LEU A 250 5.30 7.24 -7.22
CA LEU A 250 6.05 7.11 -5.97
C LEU A 250 6.62 5.70 -5.81
N ASN A 251 5.93 4.66 -6.28
CA ASN A 251 6.38 3.28 -6.20
C ASN A 251 7.33 2.89 -7.35
N ARG A 252 7.88 3.89 -8.07
CA ARG A 252 9.03 3.80 -8.99
C ARG A 252 10.15 4.77 -8.65
N ASN A 253 9.98 5.55 -7.59
CA ASN A 253 10.85 6.67 -7.29
C ASN A 253 11.86 6.38 -6.17
N PHE A 254 11.75 5.28 -5.42
CA PHE A 254 12.69 4.99 -4.34
C PHE A 254 14.12 4.83 -4.84
N THR A 255 15.10 5.26 -4.04
CA THR A 255 16.52 5.30 -4.41
C THR A 255 17.11 3.93 -4.67
N GLU A 256 16.71 2.92 -3.88
CA GLU A 256 17.17 1.56 -4.06
C GLU A 256 16.68 0.99 -5.40
N ARG A 257 17.63 0.59 -6.24
CA ARG A 257 17.41 0.01 -7.59
C ARG A 257 16.69 0.92 -8.58
N TRP A 258 16.60 2.23 -8.33
CA TRP A 258 15.98 3.18 -9.25
C TRP A 258 16.53 3.10 -10.69
N GLY A 259 15.67 3.38 -11.68
CA GLY A 259 16.08 3.66 -13.05
C GLY A 259 15.66 2.62 -14.10
N GLY A 260 14.86 1.62 -13.71
CA GLY A 260 14.36 0.57 -14.60
C GLY A 260 12.99 0.82 -15.22
N ASP A 261 12.33 1.94 -14.90
CA ASP A 261 10.96 2.26 -15.30
C ASP A 261 10.89 3.47 -16.24
N SER A 262 9.68 3.96 -16.53
CA SER A 262 9.49 4.95 -17.60
C SER A 262 10.17 6.28 -17.29
N THR A 263 10.90 6.81 -18.28
CA THR A 263 11.47 8.17 -18.24
C THR A 263 10.57 9.22 -18.90
N ASP A 264 9.42 8.81 -19.45
CA ASP A 264 8.43 9.71 -20.03
C ASP A 264 7.54 10.33 -18.93
N PRO A 265 7.57 11.66 -18.71
CA PRO A 265 6.74 12.32 -17.70
C PRO A 265 5.23 12.13 -17.88
N CYS A 266 4.77 11.73 -19.07
CA CYS A 266 3.36 11.44 -19.35
C CYS A 266 2.97 10.00 -19.02
N ALA A 267 3.91 9.13 -18.68
CA ALA A 267 3.63 7.74 -18.33
C ALA A 267 3.09 7.62 -16.89
N GLU A 268 2.23 6.62 -16.67
CA GLU A 268 1.73 6.24 -15.33
C GLU A 268 2.84 5.72 -14.42
N THR A 269 3.87 5.10 -15.00
CA THR A 269 5.05 4.58 -14.29
C THR A 269 6.24 5.51 -14.41
N TYR A 270 6.00 6.82 -14.62
CA TYR A 270 7.08 7.80 -14.67
C TYR A 270 7.86 7.78 -13.36
N GLN A 271 9.14 7.38 -13.42
CA GLN A 271 9.98 7.13 -12.25
C GLN A 271 10.56 8.40 -11.61
N GLY A 272 10.28 9.57 -12.19
CA GLY A 272 10.84 10.86 -11.79
C GLY A 272 12.20 11.16 -12.46
N PRO A 273 12.77 12.35 -12.20
CA PRO A 273 14.06 12.76 -12.75
C PRO A 273 15.28 12.06 -12.09
N SER A 274 15.13 11.54 -10.87
CA SER A 274 16.16 10.80 -10.14
C SER A 274 15.51 9.97 -9.02
N GLY A 275 16.21 8.94 -8.53
CA GLY A 275 15.79 8.21 -7.33
C GLY A 275 15.70 9.15 -6.13
N GLY A 276 14.60 9.06 -5.40
CA GLY A 276 14.25 9.91 -4.27
C GLY A 276 14.00 11.36 -4.66
N SER A 277 13.55 11.66 -5.87
CA SER A 277 13.23 13.04 -6.26
C SER A 277 12.00 13.59 -5.51
N GLU A 278 11.03 12.73 -5.20
CA GLU A 278 9.78 13.18 -4.60
C GLU A 278 9.91 13.35 -3.08
N PRO A 279 9.36 14.43 -2.51
CA PRO A 279 9.42 14.64 -1.06
C PRO A 279 8.66 13.57 -0.29
N GLU A 280 7.60 12.98 -0.86
CA GLU A 280 6.90 11.85 -0.28
C GLU A 280 7.81 10.62 -0.17
N THR A 281 8.50 10.27 -1.27
CA THR A 281 9.46 9.16 -1.31
C THR A 281 10.58 9.36 -0.29
N GLN A 282 11.18 10.56 -0.24
CA GLN A 282 12.25 10.87 0.72
C GLN A 282 11.79 10.68 2.17
N ALA A 283 10.58 11.14 2.49
CA ALA A 283 10.00 11.00 3.82
C ALA A 283 9.74 9.53 4.19
N VAL A 284 9.21 8.73 3.26
CA VAL A 284 8.99 7.29 3.49
C VAL A 284 10.31 6.53 3.69
N GLN A 285 11.36 6.85 2.91
CA GLN A 285 12.70 6.27 3.10
C GLN A 285 13.25 6.58 4.50
N GLN A 286 13.11 7.83 4.95
CA GLN A 286 13.53 8.22 6.29
C GLN A 286 12.72 7.49 7.36
N LEU A 287 11.41 7.35 7.16
CA LEU A 287 10.55 6.59 8.07
C LEU A 287 11.01 5.13 8.19
N TYR A 288 11.40 4.47 7.09
CA TYR A 288 11.93 3.11 7.17
C TYR A 288 13.22 3.05 7.99
N ALA A 289 14.14 3.99 7.79
CA ALA A 289 15.38 4.07 8.57
C ALA A 289 15.14 4.38 10.06
N ASP A 290 14.10 5.16 10.37
CA ASP A 290 13.70 5.46 11.74
C ASP A 290 12.96 4.30 12.41
N LEU A 291 12.37 3.40 11.63
CA LEU A 291 11.59 2.28 12.14
C LEU A 291 12.35 0.96 12.22
N PHE A 292 13.29 0.71 11.32
CA PHE A 292 13.93 -0.60 11.20
C PHE A 292 15.45 -0.47 11.25
N PRO A 293 16.15 -1.35 11.99
CA PRO A 293 17.59 -1.43 11.89
C PRO A 293 17.98 -1.99 10.51
N ASP A 294 19.20 -1.70 10.07
CA ASP A 294 19.80 -2.43 8.95
C ASP A 294 20.14 -3.86 9.43
N GLN A 295 19.49 -4.84 8.80
CA GLN A 295 19.60 -6.26 9.10
C GLN A 295 20.33 -7.02 8.00
N ARG A 296 20.77 -6.34 6.93
CA ARG A 296 21.55 -7.00 5.88
C ARG A 296 22.97 -7.30 6.36
N PRO A 297 23.49 -8.51 6.10
CA PRO A 297 24.89 -8.81 6.41
C PRO A 297 25.84 -7.91 5.61
N SER A 298 26.89 -7.42 6.27
CA SER A 298 27.99 -6.72 5.60
C SER A 298 28.62 -7.62 4.54
N GLY A 299 28.56 -7.19 3.28
CA GLY A 299 29.06 -7.96 2.13
C GLY A 299 28.00 -8.81 1.42
N GLY A 300 26.74 -8.71 1.81
CA GLY A 300 25.61 -9.45 1.23
C GLY A 300 25.41 -10.83 1.86
N GLY A 301 24.38 -11.54 1.39
CA GLY A 301 23.98 -12.86 1.89
C GLY A 301 22.62 -12.85 2.58
N ASP A 302 22.30 -13.96 3.23
CA ASP A 302 21.01 -14.20 3.89
C ASP A 302 20.81 -13.23 5.07
N VAL A 303 19.70 -12.51 5.08
CA VAL A 303 19.16 -11.84 6.27
C VAL A 303 18.95 -12.92 7.36
N PRO A 304 19.45 -12.70 8.60
CA PRO A 304 19.44 -13.72 9.63
C PRO A 304 18.04 -14.04 10.15
N ASP A 305 17.80 -15.28 10.60
CA ASP A 305 16.55 -15.72 11.25
C ASP A 305 16.14 -14.90 12.48
N THR A 306 17.10 -14.19 13.09
CA THR A 306 16.86 -13.29 14.22
C THR A 306 16.40 -11.90 13.80
N ALA A 307 16.36 -11.62 12.50
CA ALA A 307 15.80 -10.38 11.99
C ALA A 307 14.34 -10.26 12.44
N THR A 308 13.91 -9.03 12.67
CA THR A 308 12.55 -8.66 13.07
C THR A 308 12.07 -7.53 12.19
N GLY A 309 10.76 -7.31 12.17
CA GLY A 309 10.18 -6.26 11.36
C GLY A 309 9.55 -6.81 10.09
N LEU A 310 8.33 -6.37 9.82
CA LEU A 310 7.60 -6.70 8.61
C LEU A 310 6.99 -5.41 8.06
N MET A 311 7.03 -5.25 6.75
CA MET A 311 6.39 -4.14 6.04
C MET A 311 5.43 -4.69 4.99
N ILE A 312 4.19 -4.17 4.97
CA ILE A 312 3.23 -4.42 3.90
C ILE A 312 2.95 -3.10 3.20
N ASP A 313 3.17 -3.09 1.89
CA ASP A 313 2.59 -2.08 1.01
C ASP A 313 1.31 -2.63 0.39
N LEU A 314 0.18 -2.05 0.76
CA LEU A 314 -1.13 -2.53 0.34
C LEU A 314 -1.58 -1.79 -0.91
N HIS A 315 -1.80 -2.56 -1.95
CA HIS A 315 -2.19 -2.13 -3.28
C HIS A 315 -3.51 -2.77 -3.75
N SER A 316 -4.04 -2.30 -4.87
CA SER A 316 -5.08 -3.00 -5.64
C SER A 316 -4.86 -2.79 -7.15
N TYR A 317 -5.07 -3.76 -8.03
CA TYR A 317 -5.81 -5.00 -7.82
C TYR A 317 -5.19 -6.21 -8.54
N GLY A 318 -5.56 -7.41 -8.10
CA GLY A 318 -5.15 -8.64 -8.77
C GLY A 318 -5.24 -9.91 -7.92
N ASN A 319 -5.35 -9.79 -6.60
CA ASN A 319 -5.18 -10.89 -5.63
C ASN A 319 -3.77 -11.49 -5.70
N TYR A 320 -2.75 -10.64 -5.48
CA TYR A 320 -1.35 -11.03 -5.49
C TYR A 320 -0.67 -10.81 -4.14
N GLY A 321 0.21 -11.73 -3.76
CA GLY A 321 1.20 -11.54 -2.70
C GLY A 321 2.59 -11.46 -3.34
N ILE A 322 3.12 -10.25 -3.45
CA ILE A 322 4.35 -9.98 -4.19
C ILE A 322 5.53 -9.89 -3.21
N ILE A 323 6.61 -10.61 -3.51
CA ILE A 323 7.84 -10.64 -2.72
C ILE A 323 8.99 -9.90 -3.44
N PRO A 324 10.02 -9.44 -2.71
CA PRO A 324 11.14 -8.70 -3.28
C PRO A 324 11.91 -9.49 -4.34
N ASN A 325 12.47 -8.76 -5.31
CA ASN A 325 13.46 -9.29 -6.22
C ASN A 325 14.87 -9.24 -5.63
N GLY A 326 15.79 -10.02 -6.20
CA GLY A 326 17.24 -9.90 -5.96
C GLY A 326 17.69 -10.19 -4.52
N ASP A 327 16.89 -10.92 -3.76
CA ASP A 327 17.32 -11.60 -2.53
C ASP A 327 18.00 -12.94 -2.86
N THR A 328 18.60 -13.58 -1.85
CA THR A 328 19.14 -14.94 -1.98
C THR A 328 18.01 -15.97 -2.17
N ASP A 329 18.34 -17.15 -2.69
CA ASP A 329 17.36 -18.25 -2.82
C ASP A 329 16.74 -18.63 -1.47
N THR A 330 17.54 -18.63 -0.40
CA THR A 330 17.08 -18.88 0.98
C THR A 330 16.03 -17.86 1.40
N ASN A 331 16.37 -16.56 1.39
CA ASN A 331 15.45 -15.51 1.80
C ASN A 331 14.21 -15.42 0.90
N THR A 332 14.35 -15.66 -0.41
CA THR A 332 13.24 -15.74 -1.35
C THR A 332 12.26 -16.86 -0.95
N ALA A 333 12.76 -18.04 -0.59
CA ALA A 333 11.93 -19.15 -0.14
C ALA A 333 11.19 -18.83 1.17
N GLU A 334 11.88 -18.19 2.12
CA GLU A 334 11.31 -17.75 3.40
C GLU A 334 10.22 -16.69 3.23
N LEU A 335 10.48 -15.65 2.43
CA LEU A 335 9.51 -14.60 2.14
C LEU A 335 8.31 -15.13 1.35
N ARG A 336 8.52 -16.09 0.44
CA ARG A 336 7.40 -16.76 -0.25
C ARG A 336 6.53 -17.55 0.72
N ALA A 337 7.13 -18.32 1.62
CA ALA A 337 6.41 -19.09 2.63
C ALA A 337 5.64 -18.17 3.59
N LEU A 338 6.28 -17.09 4.03
CA LEU A 338 5.66 -16.07 4.89
C LEU A 338 4.48 -15.41 4.18
N THR A 339 4.67 -14.98 2.93
CA THR A 339 3.62 -14.30 2.15
C THR A 339 2.46 -15.23 1.88
N THR A 340 2.71 -16.50 1.53
CA THR A 340 1.67 -17.55 1.37
C THR A 340 0.86 -17.76 2.64
N LYS A 341 1.48 -17.65 3.81
CA LYS A 341 0.81 -17.74 5.11
C LYS A 341 -0.04 -16.50 5.41
N ILE A 342 0.40 -15.32 4.97
CA ILE A 342 -0.26 -14.03 5.24
C ILE A 342 -1.47 -13.81 4.32
N VAL A 343 -1.32 -14.02 3.01
CA VAL A 343 -2.36 -13.65 2.05
C VAL A 343 -3.56 -14.60 2.09
N PRO A 344 -4.77 -14.14 1.72
CA PRO A 344 -5.94 -15.00 1.63
C PRO A 344 -5.75 -16.17 0.66
N SER A 345 -6.50 -17.25 0.89
CA SER A 345 -6.51 -18.39 -0.02
C SER A 345 -6.94 -17.96 -1.43
N GLY A 346 -6.21 -18.41 -2.45
CA GLY A 346 -6.48 -18.07 -3.85
C GLY A 346 -5.65 -16.91 -4.40
N PHE A 347 -4.89 -16.21 -3.57
CA PHE A 347 -3.90 -15.24 -4.03
C PHE A 347 -2.73 -15.96 -4.72
N VAL A 348 -2.21 -15.38 -5.79
CA VAL A 348 -0.97 -15.86 -6.42
C VAL A 348 0.21 -15.21 -5.72
N VAL A 349 1.18 -16.02 -5.27
CA VAL A 349 2.34 -15.54 -4.51
C VAL A 349 3.63 -15.73 -5.29
N GLY A 350 4.40 -14.67 -5.45
CA GLY A 350 5.70 -14.72 -6.13
C GLY A 350 6.34 -13.36 -6.33
N THR A 351 7.40 -13.30 -7.13
CA THR A 351 7.99 -12.03 -7.53
C THR A 351 7.04 -11.25 -8.43
N ASP A 352 7.34 -9.98 -8.73
CA ASP A 352 6.55 -9.18 -9.68
C ASP A 352 6.45 -9.85 -11.06
N VAL A 353 7.54 -10.42 -11.58
CA VAL A 353 7.53 -11.16 -12.85
C VAL A 353 6.65 -12.41 -12.79
N GLU A 354 6.63 -13.12 -11.66
CA GLU A 354 5.80 -14.32 -11.49
C GLU A 354 4.31 -14.00 -11.28
N THR A 355 3.99 -12.81 -10.80
CA THR A 355 2.63 -12.37 -10.44
C THR A 355 2.06 -11.41 -11.47
N VAL A 356 2.53 -10.17 -11.50
CA VAL A 356 2.09 -9.09 -12.41
C VAL A 356 2.70 -9.19 -13.81
N GLY A 357 3.68 -10.08 -14.02
CA GLY A 357 4.19 -10.41 -15.34
C GLY A 357 5.21 -9.42 -15.90
N TYR A 358 5.67 -8.46 -15.11
CA TYR A 358 6.72 -7.51 -15.45
C TYR A 358 7.56 -7.18 -14.22
N SER A 359 8.81 -6.77 -14.45
CA SER A 359 9.67 -6.29 -13.38
C SER A 359 9.40 -4.82 -13.09
N THR A 360 9.54 -4.44 -11.84
CA THR A 360 9.49 -3.06 -11.35
C THR A 360 10.77 -2.73 -10.59
N THR A 361 11.10 -1.45 -10.52
CA THR A 361 12.28 -0.97 -9.81
C THR A 361 11.98 0.31 -9.03
N GLY A 362 12.79 0.65 -8.03
CA GLY A 362 12.56 1.85 -7.23
C GLY A 362 11.24 1.77 -6.45
N SER A 363 10.88 0.58 -5.97
CA SER A 363 9.66 0.33 -5.22
C SER A 363 9.84 0.51 -3.70
N THR A 364 8.74 0.61 -2.97
CA THR A 364 8.72 0.58 -1.50
C THR A 364 9.39 -0.67 -0.94
N MET A 365 9.15 -1.81 -1.61
CA MET A 365 9.66 -3.11 -1.24
C MET A 365 11.17 -3.22 -1.53
N ASP A 366 11.65 -2.71 -2.67
CA ASP A 366 13.09 -2.58 -2.93
C ASP A 366 13.77 -1.76 -1.84
N GLN A 367 13.18 -0.64 -1.44
CA GLN A 367 13.77 0.19 -0.39
C GLN A 367 13.81 -0.51 0.98
N ALA A 368 12.69 -1.07 1.43
CA ALA A 368 12.60 -1.67 2.76
C ALA A 368 13.43 -2.96 2.87
N ASN A 369 13.32 -3.85 1.88
CA ASN A 369 14.08 -5.11 1.88
C ASN A 369 15.51 -4.93 1.35
N GLY A 370 15.70 -4.25 0.22
CA GLY A 370 17.01 -4.07 -0.41
C GLY A 370 17.99 -3.30 0.48
N THR A 371 17.55 -2.20 1.08
CA THR A 371 18.44 -1.37 1.93
C THR A 371 18.57 -1.89 3.36
N LEU A 372 17.49 -2.42 3.97
CA LEU A 372 17.47 -2.71 5.42
C LEU A 372 17.29 -4.19 5.76
N GLY A 373 17.02 -5.07 4.80
CA GLY A 373 16.73 -6.48 5.06
C GLY A 373 15.42 -6.68 5.83
N VAL A 374 14.48 -5.74 5.76
CA VAL A 374 13.13 -5.91 6.32
C VAL A 374 12.37 -6.92 5.47
N ALA A 375 11.56 -7.77 6.12
CA ALA A 375 10.62 -8.61 5.40
C ALA A 375 9.49 -7.74 4.83
N ALA A 376 9.70 -7.22 3.63
CA ALA A 376 8.78 -6.37 2.91
C ALA A 376 8.00 -7.20 1.88
N LEU A 377 6.70 -6.96 1.78
CA LEU A 377 5.82 -7.62 0.82
C LEU A 377 4.75 -6.63 0.33
N THR A 378 4.39 -6.74 -0.94
CA THR A 378 3.25 -6.02 -1.51
C THR A 378 2.05 -6.96 -1.56
N ILE A 379 0.87 -6.47 -1.16
CA ILE A 379 -0.39 -7.22 -1.32
C ILE A 379 -1.32 -6.45 -2.24
N GLU A 380 -1.71 -7.06 -3.36
CA GLU A 380 -2.67 -6.53 -4.32
C GLU A 380 -4.06 -7.12 -4.05
N ILE A 381 -4.99 -6.36 -3.48
CA ILE A 381 -6.34 -6.85 -3.15
C ILE A 381 -7.34 -6.62 -4.29
N GLY A 382 -8.40 -7.42 -4.32
CA GLY A 382 -9.47 -7.27 -5.30
C GLY A 382 -9.21 -8.12 -6.55
N PRO A 383 -10.17 -8.97 -6.96
CA PRO A 383 -9.97 -9.85 -8.09
C PRO A 383 -9.88 -9.06 -9.40
N ASN A 384 -9.07 -9.58 -10.34
CA ASN A 384 -9.11 -9.12 -11.73
C ASN A 384 -10.29 -9.76 -12.47
N ASP A 385 -11.52 -9.43 -12.08
CA ASP A 385 -12.75 -9.90 -12.71
C ASP A 385 -13.75 -8.75 -12.97
N ALA A 386 -15.01 -9.08 -13.26
CA ALA A 386 -16.08 -8.11 -13.53
C ALA A 386 -17.03 -7.92 -12.34
N SER A 387 -16.70 -8.47 -11.18
CA SER A 387 -17.51 -8.35 -9.96
C SER A 387 -17.51 -6.91 -9.43
N ASP A 388 -18.41 -6.65 -8.48
CA ASP A 388 -18.46 -5.37 -7.76
C ASP A 388 -17.21 -5.10 -6.92
N CYS A 389 -16.47 -6.15 -6.54
CA CYS A 389 -15.24 -6.03 -5.77
C CYS A 389 -13.97 -6.08 -6.64
N GLY A 390 -14.11 -6.14 -7.97
CA GLY A 390 -12.96 -6.16 -8.88
C GLY A 390 -12.59 -4.79 -9.43
N GLY A 391 -11.29 -4.58 -9.70
CA GLY A 391 -10.73 -3.36 -10.28
C GLY A 391 -10.34 -2.30 -9.24
N PHE A 392 -9.98 -1.10 -9.73
CA PHE A 392 -9.54 0.03 -8.89
C PHE A 392 -10.68 0.73 -8.14
N MET A 393 -11.92 0.65 -8.65
CA MET A 393 -13.09 1.36 -8.12
C MET A 393 -14.17 0.38 -7.62
N PRO A 394 -13.88 -0.55 -6.70
CA PRO A 394 -14.88 -1.48 -6.20
C PRO A 394 -16.01 -0.76 -5.46
N SER A 395 -17.17 -1.41 -5.34
CA SER A 395 -18.27 -0.88 -4.52
C SER A 395 -17.81 -0.77 -3.06
N TYR A 396 -18.14 0.34 -2.39
CA TYR A 396 -17.73 0.55 -0.98
C TYR A 396 -18.16 -0.59 -0.06
N SER A 397 -19.30 -1.23 -0.31
CA SER A 397 -19.77 -2.40 0.44
C SER A 397 -18.78 -3.58 0.46
N CYS A 398 -17.89 -3.68 -0.54
CA CYS A 398 -16.84 -4.69 -0.60
C CYS A 398 -15.79 -4.54 0.51
N VAL A 399 -15.61 -3.32 1.05
CA VAL A 399 -14.77 -3.09 2.23
C VAL A 399 -15.24 -3.99 3.37
N ASP A 400 -16.54 -3.98 3.68
CA ASP A 400 -17.09 -4.76 4.79
C ASP A 400 -17.34 -6.23 4.42
N SER A 401 -17.82 -6.50 3.20
CA SER A 401 -18.26 -7.86 2.81
C SER A 401 -17.11 -8.81 2.46
N THR A 402 -15.98 -8.28 2.00
CA THR A 402 -14.93 -9.07 1.36
C THR A 402 -13.55 -8.69 1.87
N PHE A 403 -13.15 -7.43 1.65
CA PHE A 403 -11.76 -7.02 1.87
C PHE A 403 -11.38 -7.00 3.34
N TRP A 404 -12.22 -6.45 4.22
CA TRP A 404 -11.90 -6.35 5.64
C TRP A 404 -11.80 -7.72 6.33
N PRO A 405 -12.74 -8.67 6.14
CA PRO A 405 -12.58 -10.02 6.68
C PRO A 405 -11.27 -10.70 6.26
N GLU A 406 -10.91 -10.60 4.99
CA GLU A 406 -9.68 -11.18 4.44
C GLU A 406 -8.42 -10.49 4.98
N MET A 407 -8.39 -9.16 4.92
CA MET A 407 -7.21 -8.39 5.30
C MET A 407 -7.02 -8.29 6.80
N LYS A 408 -8.09 -8.32 7.61
CA LYS A 408 -7.97 -8.47 9.07
C LYS A 408 -7.17 -9.74 9.43
N GLN A 409 -7.45 -10.85 8.75
CA GLN A 409 -6.70 -12.10 8.96
C GLN A 409 -5.26 -11.97 8.48
N ALA A 410 -5.03 -11.37 7.31
CA ALA A 410 -3.69 -11.15 6.77
C ALA A 410 -2.84 -10.27 7.70
N PHE A 411 -3.35 -9.11 8.12
CA PHE A 411 -2.68 -8.17 9.02
C PHE A 411 -2.42 -8.76 10.40
N THR A 412 -3.36 -9.55 10.93
CA THR A 412 -3.17 -10.31 12.18
C THR A 412 -1.99 -11.26 12.05
N THR A 413 -1.93 -12.02 10.95
CA THR A 413 -0.85 -12.98 10.70
C THR A 413 0.50 -12.28 10.52
N ALA A 414 0.52 -11.17 9.79
CA ALA A 414 1.70 -10.33 9.59
C ALA A 414 2.23 -9.78 10.93
N ALA A 415 1.36 -9.21 11.77
CA ALA A 415 1.70 -8.68 13.08
C ALA A 415 2.30 -9.76 14.01
N GLN A 416 1.78 -10.98 13.95
CA GLN A 416 2.27 -12.12 14.73
C GLN A 416 3.58 -12.69 14.18
N SER A 417 3.82 -12.57 12.88
CA SER A 417 5.05 -13.04 12.22
C SER A 417 6.21 -12.05 12.29
N ALA A 418 5.97 -10.79 12.64
CA ALA A 418 6.99 -9.73 12.66
C ALA A 418 8.20 -10.00 13.58
N GLY A 419 8.07 -10.91 14.56
CA GLY A 419 9.15 -11.28 15.47
C GLY A 419 10.23 -12.21 14.88
N ALA A 420 9.94 -12.90 13.77
CA ALA A 420 10.89 -13.78 13.08
C ALA A 420 10.41 -14.08 11.64
N PRO A 421 10.35 -13.08 10.75
CA PRO A 421 9.77 -13.24 9.42
C PRO A 421 10.61 -14.11 8.47
N TYR A 422 11.92 -14.27 8.71
CA TYR A 422 12.80 -15.15 7.92
C TYR A 422 12.92 -16.58 8.46
N LYS A 423 12.11 -16.97 9.44
CA LYS A 423 12.13 -18.30 10.05
C LYS A 423 10.82 -19.05 9.83
N GLN A 424 10.48 -19.30 8.57
CA GLN A 424 9.36 -20.14 8.18
C GLN A 424 9.80 -21.60 8.21
N SER A 425 8.85 -22.53 8.39
CA SER A 425 9.16 -23.97 8.39
C SER A 425 9.38 -24.49 6.97
N VAL A 426 10.32 -23.90 6.23
CA VAL A 426 10.67 -24.32 4.87
C VAL A 426 11.70 -25.44 4.96
N THR A 427 11.37 -26.62 4.43
CA THR A 427 12.39 -27.65 4.20
C THR A 427 13.25 -27.19 3.04
N HIS A 428 14.45 -26.66 3.32
CA HIS A 428 15.45 -26.40 2.29
C HIS A 428 15.89 -27.74 1.68
N THR A 429 15.26 -28.15 0.59
CA THR A 429 15.87 -29.14 -0.31
C THR A 429 16.97 -28.42 -1.05
N ALA A 430 18.21 -28.65 -0.65
CA ALA A 430 19.37 -28.24 -1.44
C ALA A 430 19.25 -28.79 -2.88
N PRO A 431 19.67 -28.03 -3.91
CA PRO A 431 19.54 -28.43 -5.30
C PRO A 431 20.25 -29.74 -5.66
#